data_AF-A0A5T1LZM8-F1
#
_entry.id   AF-A0A5T1LZM8-F1
#
_cell.length_a   1.000
_cell.length_b   1.000
_cell.length_c   1.000
_cell.angle_alpha   90.00
_cell.angle_beta   90.00
_cell.angle_gamma   90.00
#
_symmetry.space_group_name_H-M   'P 1'
#
loop_
_entity.id
_entity.type
_entity.pdbx_description
1 polymer ?
#
loop_
_entity_poly.entity_id
_entity_poly.type
_entity_poly.pdbx_seq_one_letter_code
_entity_poly.pdbx_strand_id
1 'polypeptide(L)'
;MKFKDFICIHIRSGDAIYDYTEFRKFNLQSIYHATPCEIAIGIIQKNKNKNIVLVGDDLLSIRQIAKFCNFKNVFVMEDFRNSNQLSNMELFFYDVIFMSYAKILYGTNSAVVRLANYIGNQKFINNYSVFNEKELYDIIKENIEKFNTSNSQKAFSYFHLFIVSKKINISKENLIEFLEKALEYDYENDKYRIHLIDVLLNHNEFSKANEMLKTILLTRESEYLKTLFLKGWIGVVYSNLFDIYLKSSCLQYPYIAYVAMHILKFRTSLQIQNLNNALNKTIQEKDIIINS
;
A
#
# COMPACT_ATOMS: atom_id res chain seq x y z
N MET A 1 15.35 30.93 7.83
CA MET A 1 15.19 29.48 8.14
C MET A 1 16.39 29.02 8.96
N LYS A 2 16.19 28.52 10.19
CA LYS A 2 17.28 28.19 11.14
C LYS A 2 17.99 26.85 10.85
N PHE A 3 17.48 26.05 9.91
CA PHE A 3 18.06 24.78 9.47
C PHE A 3 18.53 24.89 8.02
N LYS A 4 19.81 25.23 7.79
CA LYS A 4 20.40 25.23 6.44
C LYS A 4 20.92 23.84 6.00
N ASP A 5 21.07 22.90 6.94
CA ASP A 5 21.57 21.55 6.67
C ASP A 5 20.72 20.49 7.38
N PHE A 6 19.73 19.96 6.66
CA PHE A 6 18.88 18.88 7.14
C PHE A 6 18.47 17.94 5.99
N ILE A 7 18.04 16.73 6.37
CA ILE A 7 17.32 15.82 5.48
C ILE A 7 15.84 15.82 5.88
N CYS A 8 14.98 15.63 4.89
CA CYS A 8 13.55 15.49 5.10
C CYS A 8 13.13 14.05 4.85
N ILE A 9 12.28 13.49 5.71
CA ILE A 9 11.62 12.21 5.50
C ILE A 9 10.12 12.45 5.47
N HIS A 10 9.54 12.33 4.27
CA HIS A 10 8.11 12.37 4.08
C HIS A 10 7.51 10.98 4.29
N ILE A 11 6.62 10.85 5.27
CA ILE A 11 5.94 9.63 5.67
C ILE A 11 4.48 9.78 5.22
N ARG A 12 4.15 9.16 4.08
CA ARG A 12 2.77 9.15 3.58
C ARG A 12 1.98 8.05 4.27
N SER A 13 0.84 8.38 4.84
CA SER A 13 -0.07 7.45 5.50
C SER A 13 -1.48 7.60 4.94
N GLY A 14 -2.41 8.12 5.74
CA GLY A 14 -3.75 8.50 5.33
C GLY A 14 -4.59 7.39 4.70
N ASP A 15 -5.33 7.77 3.66
CA ASP A 15 -6.27 6.94 2.92
C ASP A 15 -5.69 5.60 2.42
N ALA A 16 -4.40 5.54 2.08
CA ALA A 16 -3.74 4.31 1.65
C ALA A 16 -3.58 3.25 2.77
N ILE A 17 -3.72 3.65 4.04
CA ILE A 17 -3.54 2.79 5.21
C ILE A 17 -4.85 2.63 6.00
N TYR A 18 -5.52 3.74 6.27
CA TYR A 18 -6.61 3.80 7.24
C TYR A 18 -7.96 3.38 6.69
N ASP A 19 -8.80 2.85 7.58
CA ASP A 19 -10.05 2.16 7.28
C ASP A 19 -11.19 3.03 6.76
N TYR A 20 -11.08 4.35 6.91
CA TYR A 20 -12.03 5.31 6.37
C TYR A 20 -12.01 5.41 4.84
N THR A 21 -11.08 4.75 4.13
CA THR A 21 -11.15 4.60 2.66
C THR A 21 -10.88 3.18 2.17
N GLU A 22 -11.35 2.89 0.96
CA GLU A 22 -11.10 1.62 0.28
C GLU A 22 -9.70 1.53 -0.34
N PHE A 23 -8.90 2.61 -0.41
CA PHE A 23 -7.58 2.57 -1.06
C PHE A 23 -6.61 1.60 -0.39
N ARG A 24 -6.76 1.34 0.92
CA ARG A 24 -6.04 0.28 1.63
C ARG A 24 -6.27 -1.14 1.06
N LYS A 25 -7.35 -1.34 0.30
CA LYS A 25 -7.69 -2.61 -0.38
C LYS A 25 -7.13 -2.69 -1.80
N PHE A 26 -6.47 -1.66 -2.32
CA PHE A 26 -5.98 -1.59 -3.71
C PHE A 26 -4.67 -2.37 -3.94
N ASN A 27 -4.39 -3.37 -3.11
CA ASN A 27 -3.26 -4.30 -3.24
C ASN A 27 -1.94 -3.58 -3.59
N LEU A 28 -1.18 -4.08 -4.58
CA LEU A 28 0.08 -3.51 -5.02
C LEU A 28 -0.06 -2.13 -5.69
N GLN A 29 -1.27 -1.74 -6.11
CA GLN A 29 -1.49 -0.42 -6.74
C GLN A 29 -1.45 0.73 -5.72
N SER A 30 -1.78 0.50 -4.45
CA SER A 30 -1.72 1.54 -3.40
C SER A 30 -0.57 1.34 -2.41
N ILE A 31 -0.09 0.12 -2.23
CA ILE A 31 0.80 -0.23 -1.12
C ILE A 31 2.07 0.63 -1.06
N TYR A 32 2.68 0.91 -2.22
CA TYR A 32 3.91 1.69 -2.35
C TYR A 32 3.70 3.21 -2.36
N HIS A 33 2.45 3.68 -2.25
CA HIS A 33 2.15 5.11 -2.12
C HIS A 33 2.28 5.61 -0.68
N ALA A 34 2.04 4.72 0.30
CA ALA A 34 2.24 4.98 1.72
C ALA A 34 3.61 4.47 2.20
N THR A 35 3.98 4.72 3.46
CA THR A 35 5.26 4.30 4.06
C THR A 35 5.00 3.67 5.42
N PRO A 36 5.38 2.38 5.63
CA PRO A 36 5.34 1.78 6.96
C PRO A 36 6.23 2.56 7.92
N CYS A 37 5.75 2.75 9.15
CA CYS A 37 6.49 3.47 10.18
C CYS A 37 7.91 2.89 10.40
N GLU A 38 8.06 1.57 10.29
CA GLU A 38 9.32 0.85 10.45
C GLU A 38 10.36 1.25 9.39
N ILE A 39 9.93 1.50 8.15
CA ILE A 39 10.84 2.00 7.10
C ILE A 39 11.38 3.38 7.50
N ALA A 40 10.51 4.28 7.97
CA ALA A 40 10.92 5.59 8.41
C ALA A 40 11.90 5.52 9.59
N ILE A 41 11.65 4.64 10.56
CA ILE A 41 12.57 4.35 11.68
C ILE A 41 13.93 3.89 11.15
N GLY A 42 13.96 2.96 10.20
CA GLY A 42 15.21 2.51 9.57
C GLY A 42 15.97 3.64 8.88
N ILE A 43 15.28 4.53 8.15
CA ILE A 43 15.90 5.68 7.47
C ILE A 43 16.52 6.64 8.50
N ILE A 44 15.82 6.90 9.61
CA ILE A 44 16.32 7.71 10.72
C ILE A 44 17.60 7.09 11.30
N GLN A 45 17.59 5.79 11.58
CA GLN A 45 18.75 5.08 12.12
C GLN A 45 19.98 5.14 11.19
N LYS A 46 19.81 4.95 9.88
CA LYS A 46 20.88 5.12 8.87
C LYS A 46 21.43 6.55 8.79
N ASN A 47 20.69 7.55 9.27
CA ASN A 47 21.05 8.96 9.19
C ASN A 47 21.17 9.65 10.57
N LYS A 48 21.39 8.88 11.65
CA LYS A 48 21.37 9.37 13.06
C LYS A 48 22.28 10.55 13.39
N ASN A 49 23.27 10.86 12.54
CA ASN A 49 24.21 11.98 12.74
C ASN A 49 23.81 13.27 11.98
N LYS A 50 22.66 13.28 11.30
CA LYS A 50 22.17 14.44 10.51
C LYS A 50 20.94 15.04 11.16
N ASN A 51 20.68 16.33 10.97
CA ASN A 51 19.38 16.89 11.30
C ASN A 51 18.30 16.28 10.39
N ILE A 52 17.25 15.74 10.97
CA ILE A 52 16.16 15.05 10.28
C ILE A 52 14.86 15.77 10.61
N VAL A 53 14.09 16.13 9.59
CA VAL A 53 12.73 16.64 9.76
C VAL A 53 11.74 15.64 9.19
N LEU A 54 10.78 15.21 10.02
CA LEU A 54 9.71 14.29 9.65
C LEU A 54 8.49 15.10 9.20
N VAL A 55 7.93 14.73 8.05
CA VAL A 55 6.78 15.41 7.42
C VAL A 55 5.76 14.36 6.99
N GLY A 56 4.47 14.67 7.09
CA GLY A 56 3.43 13.79 6.58
C GLY A 56 2.05 14.11 7.15
N ASP A 57 1.07 13.30 6.76
CA ASP A 57 -0.35 13.49 7.05
C ASP A 57 -0.80 12.88 8.38
N ASP A 58 -0.07 11.89 8.91
CA ASP A 58 -0.37 11.25 10.20
C ASP A 58 0.55 11.77 11.31
N LEU A 59 0.15 12.90 11.90
CA LEU A 59 0.92 13.58 12.94
C LEU A 59 1.14 12.73 14.20
N LEU A 60 0.17 11.88 14.55
CA LEU A 60 0.28 11.01 15.73
C LEU A 60 1.40 9.98 15.52
N SER A 61 1.38 9.27 14.39
CA SER A 61 2.43 8.30 14.06
C SER A 61 3.79 8.98 13.92
N ILE A 62 3.86 10.15 13.28
CA ILE A 62 5.11 10.90 13.13
C ILE A 62 5.72 11.28 14.50
N ARG A 63 4.91 11.81 15.42
CA ARG A 63 5.36 12.14 16.77
C ARG A 63 5.80 10.90 17.55
N GLN A 64 5.08 9.78 17.39
CA GLN A 64 5.46 8.51 17.98
C GLN A 64 6.80 8.00 17.43
N ILE A 65 7.06 8.09 16.12
CA ILE A 65 8.34 7.71 15.50
C ILE A 65 9.49 8.55 16.08
N ALA A 66 9.32 9.88 16.14
CA ALA A 66 10.34 10.76 16.71
C ALA A 66 10.65 10.40 18.18
N LYS A 67 9.61 10.15 18.99
CA LYS A 67 9.75 9.73 20.39
C LYS A 67 10.42 8.37 20.53
N PHE A 68 10.05 7.40 19.69
CA PHE A 68 10.61 6.04 19.71
C PHE A 68 12.09 6.04 19.35
N CYS A 69 12.49 6.80 18.32
CA CYS A 69 13.89 6.92 17.94
C CYS A 69 14.73 7.68 18.98
N ASN A 70 14.11 8.64 19.70
CA ASN A 70 14.69 9.39 20.81
C ASN A 70 16.05 10.08 20.48
N PHE A 71 16.18 10.57 19.25
CA PHE A 71 17.35 11.32 18.80
C PHE A 71 17.08 12.83 18.89
N LYS A 72 18.00 13.59 19.52
CA LYS A 72 17.87 15.05 19.70
C LYS A 72 17.83 15.85 18.39
N ASN A 73 18.27 15.23 17.30
CA ASN A 73 18.37 15.78 15.95
C ASN A 73 17.23 15.32 15.02
N VAL A 74 16.18 14.69 15.56
CA VAL A 74 14.96 14.34 14.83
C VAL A 74 13.84 15.30 15.26
N PHE A 75 13.30 16.03 14.30
CA PHE A 75 12.28 17.07 14.49
C PHE A 75 11.02 16.71 13.71
N VAL A 76 9.87 17.25 14.14
CA VAL A 76 8.59 17.08 13.45
C VAL A 76 8.21 18.41 12.79
N MET A 77 7.78 18.38 11.51
CA MET A 77 7.39 19.59 10.76
C MET A 77 6.36 20.44 11.50
N GLU A 78 5.41 19.78 12.16
CA GLU A 78 4.36 20.41 12.95
C GLU A 78 4.90 21.44 13.96
N ASP A 79 6.10 21.21 14.49
CA ASP A 79 6.71 22.10 15.50
C ASP A 79 7.28 23.39 14.88
N PHE A 80 7.34 23.50 13.55
CA PHE A 80 7.83 24.67 12.83
C PHE A 80 6.72 25.53 12.21
N ARG A 81 5.51 24.99 12.09
CA ARG A 81 4.36 25.67 11.45
C ARG A 81 3.35 26.13 12.49
N ASN A 82 2.63 27.21 12.19
CA ASN A 82 1.54 27.68 13.03
C ASN A 82 0.19 27.18 12.49
N SER A 83 -0.10 25.90 12.73
CA SER A 83 -1.26 25.19 12.16
C SER A 83 -2.61 25.82 12.50
N ASN A 84 -2.69 26.58 13.59
CA ASN A 84 -3.92 27.26 14.01
C ASN A 84 -4.17 28.58 13.25
N GLN A 85 -3.19 29.10 12.52
CA GLN A 85 -3.27 30.38 11.82
C GLN A 85 -3.25 30.25 10.30
N LEU A 86 -2.96 29.06 9.78
CA LEU A 86 -2.82 28.81 8.35
C LEU A 86 -3.99 27.94 7.87
N SER A 87 -4.52 28.27 6.69
CA SER A 87 -5.45 27.42 5.97
C SER A 87 -4.79 26.13 5.49
N ASN A 88 -5.59 25.11 5.12
CA ASN A 88 -5.07 23.86 4.56
C ASN A 88 -4.19 24.09 3.31
N MET A 89 -4.54 25.07 2.48
CA MET A 89 -3.75 25.41 1.28
C MET A 89 -2.41 26.04 1.67
N GLU A 90 -2.41 26.95 2.65
CA GLU A 90 -1.17 27.56 3.15
C GLU A 90 -0.27 26.53 3.85
N LEU A 91 -0.85 25.60 4.61
CA LEU A 91 -0.11 24.48 5.22
C LEU A 91 0.51 23.57 4.17
N PHE A 92 -0.24 23.24 3.11
CA PHE A 92 0.28 22.47 1.99
C PHE A 92 1.47 23.17 1.34
N PHE A 93 1.36 24.47 1.01
CA PHE A 93 2.47 25.22 0.43
C PHE A 93 3.64 25.37 1.39
N TYR A 94 3.37 25.56 2.69
CA TYR A 94 4.41 25.61 3.72
C TYR A 94 5.22 24.31 3.73
N ASP A 95 4.56 23.15 3.80
CA ASP A 95 5.23 21.85 3.81
C ASP A 95 6.05 21.65 2.54
N VAL A 96 5.47 21.92 1.36
CA VAL A 96 6.14 21.80 0.05
C VAL A 96 7.39 22.67 -0.03
N ILE A 97 7.26 23.96 0.33
CA ILE A 97 8.36 24.92 0.30
C ILE A 97 9.42 24.54 1.34
N PHE A 98 9.03 24.10 2.53
CA PHE A 98 9.99 23.68 3.55
C PHE A 98 10.78 22.45 3.08
N MET A 99 10.10 21.44 2.54
CA MET A 99 10.75 20.23 2.01
C MET A 99 11.68 20.52 0.84
N SER A 100 11.42 21.57 0.05
CA SER A 100 12.29 21.94 -1.08
C SER A 100 13.65 22.48 -0.64
N TYR A 101 13.78 22.96 0.60
CA TYR A 101 15.07 23.36 1.17
C TYR A 101 15.90 22.21 1.74
N ALA A 102 15.39 20.98 1.78
CA ALA A 102 16.12 19.83 2.32
C ALA A 102 17.29 19.43 1.41
N LYS A 103 18.42 19.00 2.00
CA LYS A 103 19.58 18.50 1.23
C LYS A 103 19.29 17.16 0.54
N ILE A 104 18.53 16.30 1.22
CA ILE A 104 18.04 15.03 0.71
C ILE A 104 16.57 14.92 1.10
N LEU A 105 15.73 14.58 0.14
CA LEU A 105 14.31 14.33 0.34
C LEU A 105 14.05 12.82 0.22
N TYR A 106 13.71 12.19 1.33
CA TYR A 106 13.17 10.84 1.37
C TYR A 106 11.64 10.91 1.29
N GLY A 107 11.03 10.07 0.47
CA GLY A 107 9.56 9.99 0.38
C GLY A 107 9.08 8.91 -0.57
N THR A 108 7.78 8.79 -0.74
CA THR A 108 7.19 8.03 -1.87
C THR A 108 7.01 8.94 -3.08
N ASN A 109 6.51 8.41 -4.20
CA ASN A 109 6.20 9.22 -5.39
C ASN A 109 4.91 10.07 -5.22
N SER A 110 4.62 10.55 -4.01
CA SER A 110 3.48 11.42 -3.73
C SER A 110 3.63 12.75 -4.48
N ALA A 111 2.50 13.36 -4.87
CA ALA A 111 2.50 14.65 -5.57
C ALA A 111 3.21 15.75 -4.75
N VAL A 112 3.03 15.72 -3.42
CA VAL A 112 3.66 16.62 -2.45
C VAL A 112 5.19 16.54 -2.52
N VAL A 113 5.74 15.32 -2.45
CA VAL A 113 7.19 15.06 -2.51
C VAL A 113 7.76 15.43 -3.88
N ARG A 114 7.05 15.08 -4.96
CA ARG A 114 7.47 15.42 -6.33
C ARG A 114 7.52 16.93 -6.54
N LEU A 115 6.50 17.67 -6.09
CA LEU A 115 6.46 19.13 -6.21
C LEU A 115 7.60 19.78 -5.42
N ALA A 116 7.81 19.36 -4.18
CA ALA A 116 8.94 19.83 -3.37
C ALA A 116 10.30 19.53 -4.03
N ASN A 117 10.43 18.37 -4.67
CA ASN A 117 11.64 18.00 -5.40
C ASN A 117 11.87 18.85 -6.66
N TYR A 118 10.81 19.14 -7.42
CA TYR A 118 10.91 20.01 -8.59
C TYR A 118 11.32 21.44 -8.21
N ILE A 119 10.82 21.96 -7.09
CA ILE A 119 11.16 23.32 -6.62
C ILE A 119 12.61 23.39 -6.12
N GLY A 120 13.03 22.41 -5.31
CA GLY A 120 14.33 22.45 -4.63
C GLY A 120 15.49 21.86 -5.41
N ASN A 121 15.21 21.03 -6.43
CA ASN A 121 16.19 20.27 -7.22
C ASN A 121 17.20 19.48 -6.35
N GLN A 122 16.73 19.02 -5.19
CA GLN A 122 17.49 18.24 -4.22
C GLN A 122 17.56 16.76 -4.61
N LYS A 123 18.46 16.00 -3.98
CA LYS A 123 18.50 14.54 -4.17
C LYS A 123 17.23 13.93 -3.61
N PHE A 124 16.44 13.28 -4.47
CA PHE A 124 15.29 12.47 -4.07
C PHE A 124 15.68 11.00 -3.92
N ILE A 125 15.21 10.36 -2.85
CA ILE A 125 15.37 8.92 -2.62
C ILE A 125 14.02 8.35 -2.23
N ASN A 126 13.56 7.33 -2.96
CA ASN A 126 12.31 6.67 -2.61
C ASN A 126 12.49 5.86 -1.31
N ASN A 127 11.55 5.95 -0.36
CA ASN A 127 11.64 5.24 0.92
C ASN A 127 11.89 3.73 0.74
N TYR A 128 11.28 3.11 -0.28
CA TYR A 128 11.43 1.68 -0.57
C TYR A 128 12.73 1.30 -1.26
N SER A 129 13.54 2.27 -1.72
CA SER A 129 14.83 2.02 -2.38
C SER A 129 16.03 2.23 -1.45
N VAL A 130 15.80 2.54 -0.17
CA VAL A 130 16.87 2.78 0.82
C VAL A 130 17.50 1.47 1.31
N PHE A 131 16.72 0.40 1.27
CA PHE A 131 17.07 -0.92 1.79
C PHE A 131 16.87 -1.96 0.69
N ASN A 132 17.76 -2.96 0.65
CA ASN A 132 17.48 -4.16 -0.12
C ASN A 132 16.36 -4.98 0.56
N GLU A 133 15.87 -6.02 -0.10
CA GLU A 133 14.72 -6.80 0.36
C GLU A 133 14.97 -7.48 1.71
N LYS A 134 16.20 -7.96 1.95
CA LYS A 134 16.54 -8.59 3.23
C LYS A 134 16.63 -7.56 4.36
N GLU A 135 17.29 -6.43 4.12
CA GLU A 135 17.32 -5.32 5.09
C GLU A 135 15.91 -4.81 5.41
N LEU A 136 15.04 -4.69 4.41
CA LEU A 136 13.66 -4.24 4.59
C LEU A 136 12.85 -5.24 5.45
N TYR A 137 13.00 -6.54 5.18
CA TYR A 137 12.40 -7.59 6.01
C TYR A 137 12.86 -7.48 7.47
N ASP A 138 14.18 -7.35 7.69
CA ASP A 138 14.76 -7.31 9.04
C ASP A 138 14.28 -6.06 9.79
N ILE A 139 14.29 -4.88 9.15
CA ILE A 139 13.81 -3.64 9.76
C ILE A 139 12.35 -3.71 10.16
N ILE A 140 11.47 -4.20 9.29
CA ILE A 140 10.04 -4.31 9.62
C ILE A 140 9.85 -5.32 10.75
N LYS A 141 10.40 -6.53 10.61
CA LYS A 141 10.23 -7.60 11.59
C LYS A 141 10.77 -7.23 12.98
N GLU A 142 11.90 -6.54 13.04
CA GLU A 142 12.51 -6.14 14.31
C GLU A 142 11.74 -5.06 15.06
N ASN A 143 10.96 -4.23 14.34
CA ASN A 143 10.33 -3.04 14.91
C ASN A 143 8.81 -3.15 15.03
N ILE A 144 8.14 -3.99 14.25
CA ILE A 144 6.67 -4.06 14.17
C ILE A 144 5.98 -4.30 15.53
N GLU A 145 6.58 -5.09 16.42
CA GLU A 145 6.06 -5.32 17.78
C GLU A 145 6.60 -4.34 18.83
N LYS A 146 7.75 -3.70 18.55
CA LYS A 146 8.37 -2.74 19.49
C LYS A 146 7.75 -1.35 19.34
N PHE A 147 7.31 -1.01 18.14
CA PHE A 147 6.72 0.29 17.83
C PHE A 147 5.19 0.20 17.86
N ASN A 148 4.58 0.84 18.86
CA ASN A 148 3.14 0.81 19.00
C ASN A 148 2.46 1.77 18.02
N THR A 149 1.77 1.23 17.02
CA THR A 149 0.98 1.99 16.04
C THR A 149 -0.51 1.66 16.14
N SER A 150 -1.33 2.37 15.36
CA SER A 150 -2.73 1.99 15.13
C SER A 150 -2.84 0.60 14.50
N ASN A 151 -4.00 -0.04 14.66
CA ASN A 151 -4.30 -1.33 14.03
C ASN A 151 -4.13 -1.28 12.51
N SER A 152 -4.61 -0.20 11.85
CA SER A 152 -4.45 -0.03 10.40
C SER A 152 -2.98 0.00 9.97
N GLN A 153 -2.12 0.71 10.72
CA GLN A 153 -0.67 0.72 10.48
C GLN A 153 -0.06 -0.67 10.70
N LYS A 154 -0.43 -1.38 11.77
CA LYS A 154 0.06 -2.74 12.01
C LYS A 154 -0.31 -3.69 10.87
N ALA A 155 -1.57 -3.68 10.44
CA ALA A 155 -2.03 -4.50 9.32
C ALA A 155 -1.26 -4.18 8.03
N PHE A 156 -1.02 -2.90 7.78
CA PHE A 156 -0.25 -2.42 6.64
C PHE A 156 1.23 -2.86 6.70
N SER A 157 1.86 -2.81 7.87
CA SER A 157 3.23 -3.28 8.09
C SER A 157 3.36 -4.81 7.97
N TYR A 158 2.41 -5.57 8.51
CA TYR A 158 2.37 -7.03 8.35
C TYR A 158 2.18 -7.44 6.89
N PHE A 159 1.34 -6.73 6.15
CA PHE A 159 1.18 -6.99 4.71
C PHE A 159 2.43 -6.62 3.90
N HIS A 160 3.15 -5.56 4.29
CA HIS A 160 4.47 -5.28 3.72
C HIS A 160 5.48 -6.38 4.02
N LEU A 161 5.49 -6.88 5.27
CA LEU A 161 6.34 -7.99 5.69
C LEU A 161 6.05 -9.24 4.86
N PHE A 162 4.78 -9.55 4.58
CA PHE A 162 4.37 -10.62 3.66
C PHE A 162 4.93 -10.39 2.24
N ILE A 163 4.77 -9.21 1.66
CA ILE A 163 5.22 -8.91 0.29
C ILE A 163 6.74 -9.09 0.17
N VAL A 164 7.52 -8.54 1.10
CA VAL A 164 8.98 -8.67 1.05
C VAL A 164 9.43 -10.10 1.31
N SER A 165 8.74 -10.82 2.21
CA SER A 165 9.00 -12.23 2.51
C SER A 165 8.84 -13.15 1.30
N LYS A 166 7.87 -12.87 0.41
CA LYS A 166 7.73 -13.60 -0.86
C LYS A 166 8.95 -13.44 -1.77
N LYS A 167 9.62 -12.29 -1.75
CA LYS A 167 10.77 -12.02 -2.63
C LYS A 167 12.05 -12.71 -2.16
N ILE A 168 12.20 -12.88 -0.86
CA ILE A 168 13.36 -13.54 -0.24
C ILE A 168 13.09 -15.03 0.10
N ASN A 169 12.02 -15.63 -0.44
CA ASN A 169 11.67 -17.05 -0.30
C ASN A 169 11.54 -17.55 1.15
N ILE A 170 10.89 -16.77 2.02
CA ILE A 170 10.50 -17.23 3.36
C ILE A 170 9.45 -18.36 3.26
N SER A 171 9.40 -19.24 4.26
CA SER A 171 8.49 -20.39 4.29
C SER A 171 7.01 -20.00 4.25
N LYS A 172 6.20 -20.88 3.67
CA LYS A 172 4.73 -20.77 3.58
C LYS A 172 4.09 -20.45 4.93
N GLU A 173 4.54 -21.11 6.00
CA GLU A 173 3.99 -20.96 7.35
C GLU A 173 4.13 -19.52 7.85
N ASN A 174 5.31 -18.92 7.66
CA ASN A 174 5.54 -17.51 8.01
C ASN A 174 4.71 -16.56 7.13
N LEU A 175 4.55 -16.87 5.83
CA LEU A 175 3.69 -16.06 4.95
C LEU A 175 2.24 -16.04 5.42
N ILE A 176 1.73 -17.21 5.84
CA ILE A 176 0.38 -17.36 6.41
C ILE A 176 0.28 -16.56 7.72
N GLU A 177 1.24 -16.73 8.63
CA GLU A 177 1.26 -16.02 9.92
C GLU A 177 1.21 -14.49 9.74
N PHE A 178 1.98 -13.93 8.81
CA PHE A 178 1.96 -12.48 8.56
C PHE A 178 0.61 -12.01 8.02
N LEU A 179 -0.05 -12.80 7.17
CA LEU A 179 -1.37 -12.45 6.64
C LEU A 179 -2.47 -12.61 7.70
N GLU A 180 -2.39 -13.63 8.55
CA GLU A 180 -3.28 -13.82 9.69
C GLU A 180 -3.14 -12.67 10.69
N LYS A 181 -1.92 -12.22 10.98
CA LYS A 181 -1.67 -11.02 11.79
C LYS A 181 -2.22 -9.75 11.15
N ALA A 182 -2.04 -9.56 9.84
CA ALA A 182 -2.65 -8.44 9.15
C ALA A 182 -4.19 -8.45 9.26
N LEU A 183 -4.79 -9.64 9.16
CA LEU A 183 -6.22 -9.84 9.30
C LEU A 183 -6.73 -9.66 10.73
N GLU A 184 -5.94 -10.01 11.75
CA GLU A 184 -6.24 -9.76 13.17
C GLU A 184 -6.40 -8.25 13.43
N TYR A 185 -5.51 -7.43 12.87
CA TYR A 185 -5.55 -5.98 13.03
C TYR A 185 -6.57 -5.29 12.09
N ASP A 186 -6.93 -5.93 10.97
CA ASP A 186 -7.80 -5.34 9.96
C ASP A 186 -8.69 -6.40 9.29
N TYR A 187 -9.65 -6.89 10.07
CA TYR A 187 -10.51 -8.02 9.71
C TYR A 187 -11.40 -7.77 8.48
N GLU A 188 -11.79 -6.52 8.25
CA GLU A 188 -12.70 -6.10 7.18
C GLU A 188 -12.02 -6.02 5.81
N ASN A 189 -10.71 -6.26 5.73
CA ASN A 189 -9.95 -6.16 4.50
C ASN A 189 -9.69 -7.54 3.88
N ASP A 190 -10.59 -7.96 2.99
CA ASP A 190 -10.51 -9.25 2.32
C ASP A 190 -9.28 -9.42 1.41
N LYS A 191 -8.47 -8.37 1.21
CA LYS A 191 -7.14 -8.47 0.59
C LYS A 191 -6.31 -9.58 1.24
N TYR A 192 -6.30 -9.65 2.58
CA TYR A 192 -5.47 -10.63 3.29
C TYR A 192 -5.99 -12.04 3.08
N ARG A 193 -7.31 -12.24 3.06
CA ARG A 193 -7.92 -13.54 2.75
C ARG A 193 -7.63 -13.99 1.33
N ILE A 194 -7.71 -13.08 0.36
CA ILE A 194 -7.37 -13.36 -1.05
C ILE A 194 -5.91 -13.84 -1.17
N HIS A 195 -4.98 -13.18 -0.46
CA HIS A 195 -3.57 -13.58 -0.45
C HIS A 195 -3.32 -14.87 0.35
N LEU A 196 -4.10 -15.16 1.40
CA LEU A 196 -4.02 -16.45 2.12
C LEU A 196 -4.38 -17.60 1.18
N ILE A 197 -5.46 -17.44 0.40
CA ILE A 197 -5.82 -18.43 -0.62
C ILE A 197 -4.73 -18.53 -1.70
N ASP A 198 -4.19 -17.41 -2.20
CA ASP A 198 -3.06 -17.42 -3.15
C ASP A 198 -1.88 -18.24 -2.61
N VAL A 199 -1.49 -18.04 -1.35
CA VAL A 199 -0.39 -18.80 -0.73
C VAL A 199 -0.71 -20.29 -0.68
N LEU A 200 -1.92 -20.68 -0.24
CA LEU A 200 -2.30 -22.09 -0.15
C LEU A 200 -2.32 -22.77 -1.53
N LEU A 201 -2.90 -22.12 -2.54
CA LEU A 201 -2.98 -22.67 -3.89
C LEU A 201 -1.59 -22.83 -4.52
N ASN A 202 -0.70 -21.84 -4.38
CA ASN A 202 0.68 -21.93 -4.90
C ASN A 202 1.52 -23.02 -4.20
N HIS A 203 1.11 -23.50 -3.03
CA HIS A 203 1.76 -24.59 -2.30
C HIS A 203 0.99 -25.91 -2.40
N ASN A 204 0.05 -26.04 -3.35
CA ASN A 204 -0.77 -27.24 -3.56
C ASN A 204 -1.61 -27.66 -2.34
N GLU A 205 -1.90 -26.75 -1.41
CA GLU A 205 -2.73 -26.99 -0.23
C GLU A 205 -4.22 -26.84 -0.57
N PHE A 206 -4.66 -27.51 -1.65
CA PHE A 206 -5.97 -27.29 -2.26
C PHE A 206 -7.13 -27.58 -1.31
N SER A 207 -7.04 -28.64 -0.51
CA SER A 207 -8.07 -28.99 0.48
C SER A 207 -8.24 -27.88 1.53
N LYS A 208 -7.13 -27.31 2.03
CA LYS A 208 -7.17 -26.20 3.00
C LYS A 208 -7.71 -24.92 2.36
N ALA A 209 -7.27 -24.61 1.13
CA ALA A 209 -7.77 -23.46 0.39
C ALA A 209 -9.29 -23.56 0.15
N ASN A 210 -9.78 -24.74 -0.21
CA ASN A 210 -11.20 -25.00 -0.44
C ASN A 210 -12.04 -24.87 0.83
N GLU A 211 -11.58 -25.42 1.96
CA GLU A 211 -12.29 -25.25 3.24
C GLU A 211 -12.25 -23.81 3.75
N MET A 212 -11.14 -23.09 3.55
CA MET A 212 -11.07 -21.66 3.89
C MET A 212 -12.03 -20.85 3.02
N LEU A 213 -12.07 -21.10 1.70
CA LEU A 213 -13.02 -20.46 0.80
C LEU A 213 -14.46 -20.79 1.15
N LYS A 214 -14.78 -22.01 1.57
CA LYS A 214 -16.11 -22.37 2.08
C LYS A 214 -16.52 -21.43 3.21
N THR A 215 -15.69 -21.28 4.23
CA THR A 215 -15.99 -20.40 5.37
C THR A 215 -16.14 -18.95 4.93
N ILE A 216 -15.26 -18.46 4.05
CA ILE A 216 -15.31 -17.09 3.53
C ILE A 216 -16.61 -16.86 2.75
N LEU A 217 -16.96 -17.75 1.82
CA LEU A 217 -18.15 -17.59 0.98
C LEU A 217 -19.44 -17.74 1.78
N LEU A 218 -19.45 -18.55 2.84
CA LEU A 218 -20.62 -18.65 3.72
C LEU A 218 -20.83 -17.43 4.61
N THR A 219 -19.81 -16.60 4.84
CA THR A 219 -19.85 -15.52 5.84
C THR A 219 -19.61 -14.12 5.28
N ARG A 220 -18.91 -14.00 4.14
CA ARG A 220 -18.36 -12.76 3.57
C ARG A 220 -18.24 -12.81 2.05
N GLU A 221 -19.09 -13.56 1.36
CA GLU A 221 -19.00 -13.72 -0.11
C GLU A 221 -19.00 -12.37 -0.84
N SER A 222 -19.89 -11.46 -0.47
CA SER A 222 -20.04 -10.16 -1.12
C SER A 222 -18.76 -9.32 -1.00
N GLU A 223 -18.21 -9.21 0.21
CA GLU A 223 -17.02 -8.43 0.52
C GLU A 223 -15.77 -9.02 -0.15
N TYR A 224 -15.66 -10.36 -0.12
CA TYR A 224 -14.58 -11.08 -0.77
C TYR A 224 -14.58 -10.88 -2.29
N LEU A 225 -15.71 -11.14 -2.95
CA LEU A 225 -15.83 -10.99 -4.40
C LEU A 225 -15.69 -9.52 -4.83
N LYS A 226 -16.28 -8.58 -4.07
CA LYS A 226 -16.11 -7.14 -4.31
C LYS A 226 -14.63 -6.74 -4.25
N THR A 227 -13.88 -7.26 -3.29
CA THR A 227 -12.45 -6.98 -3.15
C THR A 227 -11.64 -7.65 -4.27
N LEU A 228 -11.93 -8.92 -4.59
CA LEU A 228 -11.25 -9.66 -5.66
C LEU A 228 -11.42 -9.01 -7.04
N PHE A 229 -12.59 -8.42 -7.30
CA PHE A 229 -12.92 -7.75 -8.57
C PHE A 229 -12.73 -6.24 -8.53
N LEU A 230 -12.10 -5.71 -7.48
CA LEU A 230 -11.88 -4.29 -7.30
C LEU A 230 -11.13 -3.68 -8.49
N LYS A 231 -11.68 -2.61 -9.07
CA LYS A 231 -11.08 -1.84 -10.16
C LYS A 231 -10.32 -0.65 -9.58
N GLY A 232 -9.03 -0.57 -9.88
CA GLY A 232 -8.17 0.57 -9.59
C GLY A 232 -7.80 1.34 -10.86
N TRP A 233 -6.73 2.13 -10.77
CA TRP A 233 -6.32 3.08 -11.81
C TRP A 233 -5.85 2.41 -13.11
N ILE A 234 -5.22 1.23 -12.99
CA ILE A 234 -4.60 0.48 -14.11
C ILE A 234 -5.51 -0.70 -14.52
N GLY A 235 -6.71 -0.79 -13.94
CA GLY A 235 -7.64 -1.91 -14.14
C GLY A 235 -7.83 -2.74 -12.87
N VAL A 236 -8.10 -4.03 -13.04
CA VAL A 236 -8.52 -4.91 -11.93
C VAL A 236 -7.32 -5.22 -11.03
N VAL A 237 -7.44 -4.82 -9.76
CA VAL A 237 -6.38 -4.78 -8.75
C VAL A 237 -5.73 -6.15 -8.48
N TYR A 238 -6.53 -7.22 -8.52
CA TYR A 238 -6.11 -8.59 -8.21
C TYR A 238 -6.05 -9.50 -9.44
N SER A 239 -6.07 -8.93 -10.65
CA SER A 239 -6.09 -9.69 -11.90
C SER A 239 -4.93 -10.69 -12.02
N ASN A 240 -3.77 -10.37 -11.45
CA ASN A 240 -2.58 -11.23 -11.43
C ASN A 240 -2.78 -12.51 -10.60
N LEU A 241 -3.77 -12.55 -9.70
CA LEU A 241 -4.08 -13.73 -8.90
C LEU A 241 -5.14 -14.62 -9.55
N PHE A 242 -5.84 -14.17 -10.59
CA PHE A 242 -6.96 -14.92 -11.16
C PHE A 242 -6.54 -16.28 -11.73
N ASP A 243 -5.37 -16.34 -12.36
CA ASP A 243 -4.93 -17.56 -13.06
C ASP A 243 -4.67 -18.73 -12.11
N ILE A 244 -4.27 -18.48 -10.84
CA ILE A 244 -4.07 -19.57 -9.89
C ILE A 244 -5.40 -20.22 -9.48
N TYR A 245 -6.50 -19.45 -9.37
CA TYR A 245 -7.83 -20.00 -9.13
C TYR A 245 -8.31 -20.84 -10.32
N LEU A 246 -8.14 -20.31 -11.54
CA LEU A 246 -8.57 -21.01 -12.76
C LEU A 246 -7.83 -22.34 -12.93
N LYS A 247 -6.50 -22.34 -12.74
CA LYS A 247 -5.67 -23.55 -12.84
C LYS A 247 -5.97 -24.58 -11.74
N SER A 248 -6.33 -24.10 -10.54
CA SER A 248 -6.64 -24.96 -9.40
C SER A 248 -8.10 -25.43 -9.36
N SER A 249 -8.94 -24.98 -10.30
CA SER A 249 -10.36 -25.30 -10.31
C SER A 249 -10.60 -26.75 -10.74
N CYS A 250 -11.32 -27.50 -9.91
CA CYS A 250 -11.79 -28.85 -10.23
C CYS A 250 -13.02 -29.21 -9.39
N LEU A 251 -13.74 -30.26 -9.79
CA LEU A 251 -14.96 -30.71 -9.11
C LEU A 251 -14.72 -31.16 -7.65
N GLN A 252 -13.51 -31.62 -7.33
CA GLN A 252 -13.13 -32.00 -5.96
C GLN A 252 -13.08 -30.80 -5.01
N TYR A 253 -12.83 -29.59 -5.54
CA TYR A 253 -12.71 -28.36 -4.77
C TYR A 253 -13.77 -27.33 -5.22
N PRO A 254 -15.05 -27.54 -4.85
CA PRO A 254 -16.16 -26.78 -5.39
C PRO A 254 -16.10 -25.29 -5.06
N TYR A 255 -15.51 -24.88 -3.94
CA TYR A 255 -15.42 -23.46 -3.56
C TYR A 255 -14.29 -22.75 -4.32
N ILE A 256 -13.20 -23.45 -4.65
CA ILE A 256 -12.19 -22.95 -5.60
C ILE A 256 -12.85 -22.79 -6.98
N ALA A 257 -13.56 -23.82 -7.46
CA ALA A 257 -14.28 -23.79 -8.73
C ALA A 257 -15.33 -22.69 -8.80
N TYR A 258 -16.02 -22.41 -7.69
CA TYR A 258 -16.98 -21.32 -7.57
C TYR A 258 -16.35 -19.95 -7.84
N VAL A 259 -15.23 -19.65 -7.17
CA VAL A 259 -14.49 -18.40 -7.38
C VAL A 259 -13.94 -18.32 -8.81
N ALA A 260 -13.42 -19.43 -9.35
CA ALA A 260 -12.95 -19.52 -10.72
C ALA A 260 -14.06 -19.21 -11.74
N MET A 261 -15.27 -19.72 -11.53
CA MET A 261 -16.44 -19.39 -12.35
C MET A 261 -16.77 -17.89 -12.30
N HIS A 262 -16.74 -17.26 -11.13
CA HIS A 262 -16.96 -15.82 -11.00
C HIS A 262 -15.88 -14.99 -11.71
N ILE A 263 -14.63 -15.43 -11.65
CA ILE A 263 -13.52 -14.83 -12.41
C ILE A 263 -13.81 -14.90 -13.92
N LEU A 264 -14.25 -16.05 -14.45
CA LEU A 264 -14.60 -16.20 -15.86
C LEU A 264 -15.76 -15.28 -16.26
N LYS A 265 -16.85 -15.28 -15.48
CA LYS A 265 -18.00 -14.39 -15.70
C LYS A 265 -17.58 -12.92 -15.74
N PHE A 266 -16.73 -12.51 -14.81
CA PHE A 266 -16.20 -11.16 -14.74
C PHE A 266 -15.29 -10.80 -15.92
N ARG A 267 -14.40 -11.71 -16.35
CA ARG A 267 -13.57 -11.48 -17.55
C ARG A 267 -14.43 -11.31 -18.81
N THR A 268 -15.45 -12.15 -18.99
CA THR A 268 -16.38 -12.05 -20.13
C THR A 268 -17.15 -10.74 -20.12
N SER A 269 -17.67 -10.32 -18.96
CA SER A 269 -18.40 -9.04 -18.86
C SER A 269 -17.50 -7.84 -19.16
N LEU A 270 -16.24 -7.84 -18.72
CA LEU A 270 -15.26 -6.82 -19.10
C LEU A 270 -14.98 -6.80 -20.59
N GLN A 271 -14.82 -7.96 -21.23
CA GLN A 271 -14.58 -8.04 -22.68
C GLN A 271 -15.75 -7.46 -23.47
N ILE A 272 -16.99 -7.80 -23.11
CA ILE A 272 -18.20 -7.24 -23.73
C ILE A 272 -18.24 -5.72 -23.54
N GLN A 273 -17.96 -5.22 -22.33
CA GLN A 273 -17.92 -3.78 -22.06
C GLN A 273 -16.88 -3.06 -22.94
N ASN A 274 -15.68 -3.63 -23.07
CA ASN A 274 -14.62 -3.05 -23.88
C ASN A 274 -14.97 -3.04 -25.38
N LEU A 275 -15.59 -4.11 -25.89
CA LEU A 275 -16.08 -4.17 -27.26
C LEU A 275 -17.14 -3.09 -27.52
N ASN A 276 -18.12 -2.95 -26.63
CA ASN A 276 -19.16 -1.91 -26.74
C ASN A 276 -18.57 -0.50 -26.72
N ASN A 277 -17.58 -0.23 -25.86
CA ASN A 277 -16.89 1.06 -25.83
C ASN A 277 -16.12 1.35 -27.14
N ALA A 278 -15.44 0.34 -27.70
CA ALA A 278 -14.72 0.47 -28.97
C ALA A 278 -15.68 0.71 -30.15
N LEU A 279 -16.81 -0.01 -30.19
CA LEU A 279 -17.89 0.19 -31.16
C LEU A 279 -18.44 1.62 -31.09
N ASN A 280 -18.81 2.09 -29.89
CA ASN A 280 -19.35 3.43 -29.69
C ASN A 280 -18.37 4.53 -30.13
N LYS A 281 -17.08 4.38 -29.81
CA LYS A 281 -16.04 5.31 -30.25
C LYS A 281 -15.91 5.34 -31.78
N THR A 282 -15.96 4.17 -32.42
CA THR A 282 -15.91 4.07 -33.89
C THR A 282 -17.12 4.73 -34.56
N ILE A 283 -18.32 4.59 -33.98
CA ILE A 283 -19.54 5.24 -34.48
C ILE A 283 -19.40 6.77 -34.37
N GLN A 284 -18.97 7.28 -33.21
CA GLN A 284 -18.75 8.72 -33.02
C GLN A 284 -17.72 9.30 -33.99
N GLU A 285 -16.61 8.60 -34.24
CA GLU A 285 -15.60 9.04 -35.20
C GLU A 285 -16.13 9.06 -36.64
N LYS A 286 -17.01 8.11 -37.02
CA LYS A 286 -17.66 8.11 -38.34
C LYS A 286 -18.69 9.23 -38.50
N ASP A 287 -19.47 9.53 -37.47
CA ASP A 287 -20.45 10.61 -37.49
C ASP A 287 -19.77 11.99 -37.62
N ILE A 288 -18.55 12.15 -37.10
CA ILE A 288 -17.75 13.38 -37.29
C ILE A 288 -17.29 13.52 -38.74
N ILE A 289 -16.89 12.42 -39.40
CA ILE A 289 -16.42 12.42 -40.80
C ILE A 289 -17.57 12.65 -41.80
N ILE A 290 -18.78 12.18 -41.49
CA ILE A 290 -19.96 12.35 -42.36
C ILE A 290 -20.53 13.78 -42.26
N ASN A 291 -20.30 14.47 -41.13
CA ASN A 291 -20.78 15.83 -40.88
C ASN A 291 -19.69 16.92 -41.06
N SER A 292 -18.55 16.57 -41.67
CA SER A 292 -17.47 17.49 -42.07
C SER A 292 -17.37 17.58 -43.58
#